data_AF-A0A841VP67-F1
#
_entry.id   AF-A0A841VP67-F1
#
_cell.length_a   1.000
_cell.length_b   1.000
_cell.length_c   1.000
_cell.angle_alpha   90.00
_cell.angle_beta   90.00
_cell.angle_gamma   90.00
#
_symmetry.space_group_name_H-M   'P 1'
#
loop_
_entity.id
_entity.type
_entity.pdbx_description
1 polymer ?
#
loop_
_entity_poly.entity_id
_entity_poly.type
_entity_poly.pdbx_seq_one_letter_code
_entity_poly.pdbx_strand_id
1 'polypeptide(L)'
;MENFNGESLSDEGFSAFFAHADAIAQRVREWNEYRLEQEIADQKRTIDLKIEKASDVKAVEKLKKSKEWLKHRQQRFEKVKELLFWIGAWVGSGRSGTLFFLSGIVTFATLGLIAGLNWPTTIACKSGSGGCYLLRFDKKTVILPQQFKNILAEYERNKNKSKRRK
;
A
#
# COMPACT_ATOMS: atom_id res chain seq x y z
N MET A 1 1.40 -2.59 116.65
CA MET A 1 2.42 -2.70 115.58
C MET A 1 2.46 -4.16 115.19
N GLU A 2 1.65 -4.54 114.20
CA GLU A 2 1.67 -5.89 113.63
C GLU A 2 2.63 -5.88 112.44
N ASN A 3 3.65 -6.74 112.51
CA ASN A 3 4.66 -6.90 111.47
C ASN A 3 4.04 -7.65 110.28
N PHE A 4 4.04 -7.00 109.12
CA PHE A 4 3.80 -7.65 107.84
C PHE A 4 5.02 -8.50 107.47
N ASN A 5 4.88 -9.83 107.60
CA ASN A 5 5.78 -10.78 106.97
C ASN A 5 5.40 -10.89 105.49
N GLY A 6 6.18 -10.23 104.63
CA GLY A 6 6.12 -10.42 103.19
C GLY A 6 6.81 -11.72 102.81
N GLU A 7 6.03 -12.75 102.50
CA GLU A 7 6.53 -13.96 101.84
C GLU A 7 6.91 -13.61 100.39
N SER A 8 8.19 -13.76 100.07
CA SER A 8 8.74 -13.63 98.72
C SER A 8 8.30 -14.81 97.85
N LEU A 9 7.14 -14.68 97.21
CA LEU A 9 6.76 -15.49 96.05
C LEU A 9 7.81 -15.27 94.95
N SER A 10 8.45 -16.35 94.56
CA SER A 10 9.77 -16.42 93.94
C SER A 10 9.90 -15.75 92.55
N ASP A 11 11.00 -15.01 92.38
CA ASP A 11 11.52 -14.50 91.09
C ASP A 11 11.64 -15.60 90.01
N GLU A 12 11.82 -16.86 90.43
CA GLU A 12 11.92 -18.03 89.55
C GLU A 12 10.58 -18.35 88.84
N GLY A 13 9.43 -18.10 89.47
CA GLY A 13 8.12 -18.35 88.87
C GLY A 13 7.78 -17.36 87.74
N PHE A 14 8.17 -16.10 87.91
CA PHE A 14 7.96 -15.05 86.89
C PHE A 14 8.91 -15.21 85.70
N SER A 15 10.18 -15.50 85.96
CA SER A 15 11.16 -15.74 84.88
C SER A 15 10.78 -16.95 84.00
N ALA A 16 10.28 -18.04 84.59
CA ALA A 16 9.76 -19.18 83.83
C ALA A 16 8.53 -18.82 82.97
N PHE A 17 7.63 -17.98 83.49
CA PHE A 17 6.49 -17.48 82.73
C PHE A 17 6.90 -16.62 81.53
N PHE A 18 7.84 -15.67 81.72
CA PHE A 18 8.34 -14.84 80.62
C PHE A 18 9.09 -15.65 79.57
N ALA A 19 9.89 -16.64 79.97
CA ALA A 19 10.54 -17.56 79.03
C ALA A 19 9.52 -18.35 78.21
N HIS A 20 8.40 -18.76 78.82
CA HIS A 20 7.32 -19.43 78.10
C HIS A 20 6.56 -18.49 77.15
N ALA A 21 6.29 -17.25 77.58
CA ALA A 21 5.66 -16.23 76.75
C ALA A 21 6.52 -15.87 75.53
N ASP A 22 7.84 -15.74 75.71
CA ASP A 22 8.78 -15.50 74.61
C ASP A 22 8.84 -16.68 73.64
N ALA A 23 8.82 -17.92 74.13
CA ALA A 23 8.76 -19.11 73.27
C ALA A 23 7.46 -19.17 72.44
N ILE A 24 6.33 -18.74 73.01
CA ILE A 24 5.06 -18.62 72.27
C ILE A 24 5.15 -17.51 71.23
N ALA A 25 5.69 -16.34 71.59
CA ALA A 25 5.85 -15.23 70.66
C ALA A 25 6.75 -15.59 69.47
N GLN A 26 7.84 -16.33 69.71
CA GLN A 26 8.70 -16.87 68.65
C GLN A 26 7.94 -17.83 67.73
N ARG A 27 7.21 -18.80 68.29
CA ARG A 27 6.41 -19.75 67.49
C ARG A 27 5.35 -19.06 66.65
N VAL A 28 4.72 -18.01 67.16
CA VAL A 28 3.74 -17.21 66.40
C VAL A 28 4.41 -16.46 65.25
N ARG A 29 5.62 -15.93 65.44
CA ARG A 29 6.39 -15.30 64.35
C ARG A 29 6.77 -16.31 63.28
N GLU A 30 7.35 -17.45 63.67
CA GLU A 30 7.72 -18.52 62.74
C GLU A 30 6.51 -19.02 61.94
N TRP A 31 5.37 -19.17 62.60
CA TRP A 31 4.14 -19.59 61.94
C TRP A 31 3.60 -18.54 60.96
N ASN A 32 3.69 -17.25 61.30
CA ASN A 32 3.31 -16.18 60.39
C ASN A 32 4.24 -16.12 59.18
N GLU A 33 5.56 -16.26 59.38
CA GLU A 33 6.54 -16.31 58.28
C GLU A 33 6.27 -17.49 57.36
N TYR A 34 6.06 -18.69 57.92
CA TYR A 34 5.74 -19.88 57.16
C TYR A 34 4.47 -19.73 56.31
N ARG A 35 3.40 -19.16 56.89
CA ARG A 35 2.15 -18.91 56.15
C ARG A 35 2.39 -17.94 54.98
N LEU A 36 3.15 -16.88 55.23
CA LEU A 36 3.43 -15.85 54.23
C LEU A 36 4.27 -16.42 53.08
N GLU A 37 5.25 -17.28 53.38
CA GLU A 37 6.01 -18.01 52.36
C GLU A 37 5.13 -18.94 51.52
N GLN A 38 4.18 -19.65 52.14
CA GLN A 38 3.23 -20.49 51.41
C GLN A 38 2.34 -19.67 50.47
N GLU A 39 1.79 -18.55 50.94
CA GLU A 39 0.96 -17.66 50.12
C GLU A 39 1.74 -17.10 48.93
N ILE A 40 2.99 -16.68 49.12
CA ILE A 40 3.87 -16.22 48.05
C ILE A 40 4.16 -17.35 47.05
N ALA A 41 4.46 -18.55 47.53
CA ALA A 41 4.74 -19.71 46.68
C ALA A 41 3.52 -20.09 45.82
N ASP A 42 2.33 -20.08 46.40
CA ASP A 42 1.10 -20.37 45.67
C ASP A 42 0.77 -19.28 44.66
N GLN A 43 0.88 -17.99 45.03
CA GLN A 43 0.71 -16.89 44.09
C GLN A 43 1.68 -17.00 42.91
N LYS A 44 2.95 -17.30 43.18
CA LYS A 44 3.97 -17.48 42.15
C LYS A 44 3.60 -18.58 41.15
N ARG A 45 3.16 -19.76 41.63
CA ARG A 45 2.67 -20.85 40.77
C ARG A 45 1.49 -20.41 39.89
N THR A 46 0.54 -19.65 40.44
CA THR A 46 -0.59 -19.17 39.62
C THR A 46 -0.18 -18.17 38.55
N ILE A 47 0.81 -17.34 38.82
CA ILE A 47 1.36 -16.38 37.87
C ILE A 47 2.09 -17.13 36.75
N ASP A 48 2.95 -18.09 37.09
CA ASP A 48 3.67 -18.90 36.12
C ASP A 48 2.71 -19.64 35.18
N LEU A 49 1.67 -20.28 35.72
CA LEU A 49 0.62 -20.94 34.94
C LEU A 49 -0.15 -19.98 34.03
N LYS A 50 -0.39 -18.74 34.46
CA LYS A 50 -1.06 -17.73 33.62
C LYS A 50 -0.15 -17.25 32.50
N ILE A 51 1.14 -17.06 32.79
CA ILE A 51 2.15 -16.65 31.79
C ILE A 51 2.32 -17.76 30.74
N GLU A 52 2.42 -19.01 31.17
CA GLU A 52 2.54 -20.17 30.27
C GLU A 52 1.34 -20.25 29.33
N LYS A 53 0.11 -20.23 29.87
CA LYS A 53 -1.12 -20.21 29.07
C LYS A 53 -1.20 -19.02 28.11
N ALA A 54 -0.80 -17.83 28.56
CA ALA A 54 -0.78 -16.64 27.70
C ALA A 54 0.27 -16.77 26.57
N SER A 55 1.42 -17.37 26.86
CA SER A 55 2.49 -17.61 25.90
C SER A 55 2.07 -18.63 24.83
N ASP A 56 1.38 -19.71 25.23
CA ASP A 56 0.85 -20.73 24.34
C ASP A 56 -0.22 -20.16 23.41
N VAL A 57 -1.16 -19.38 23.95
CA VAL A 57 -2.19 -18.71 23.13
C VAL A 57 -1.53 -17.79 22.10
N LYS A 58 -0.51 -17.03 22.50
CA LYS A 58 0.24 -16.15 21.59
C LYS A 58 1.03 -16.93 20.54
N ALA A 59 1.59 -18.09 20.89
CA ALA A 59 2.28 -18.97 19.95
C ALA A 59 1.31 -19.56 18.92
N VAL A 60 0.16 -20.06 19.36
CA VAL A 60 -0.90 -20.58 18.47
C VAL A 60 -1.43 -19.47 17.55
N GLU A 61 -1.64 -18.27 18.07
CA GLU A 61 -2.10 -17.13 17.27
C GLU A 61 -1.08 -16.76 16.18
N LYS A 62 0.22 -16.71 16.52
CA LYS A 62 1.29 -16.47 15.55
C LYS A 62 1.34 -17.56 14.48
N LEU A 63 1.18 -18.83 14.86
CA LEU A 63 1.12 -19.95 13.91
C LEU A 63 -0.13 -19.89 13.02
N LYS A 64 -1.26 -19.43 13.54
CA LYS A 64 -2.49 -19.26 12.76
C LYS A 64 -2.32 -18.12 11.74
N LYS A 65 -1.80 -16.97 12.18
CA LYS A 65 -1.49 -15.83 11.31
C LYS A 65 -0.49 -16.19 10.21
N SER A 66 0.55 -16.97 10.54
CA SER A 66 1.52 -17.41 9.52
C SER A 66 0.90 -18.38 8.52
N LYS A 67 0.06 -19.32 8.96
CA LYS A 67 -0.70 -20.22 8.07
C LYS A 67 -1.68 -19.47 7.18
N GLU A 68 -2.40 -18.49 7.70
CA GLU A 68 -3.32 -17.64 6.92
C GLU A 68 -2.58 -16.80 5.87
N TRP A 69 -1.44 -16.22 6.25
CA TRP A 69 -0.59 -15.49 5.31
C TRP A 69 -0.07 -16.39 4.19
N LEU A 70 0.38 -17.60 4.51
CA LEU A 70 0.82 -18.59 3.51
C LEU A 70 -0.31 -18.99 2.56
N LYS A 71 -1.52 -19.27 3.08
CA LYS A 71 -2.68 -19.58 2.24
C LYS A 71 -3.03 -18.44 1.30
N HIS A 72 -3.07 -17.20 1.81
CA HIS A 72 -3.39 -16.03 1.00
C HIS A 72 -2.30 -15.77 -0.05
N ARG A 73 -1.03 -16.01 0.28
CA ARG A 73 0.09 -15.91 -0.67
C ARG A 73 -0.02 -16.97 -1.76
N GLN A 74 -0.32 -18.22 -1.40
CA GLN A 74 -0.47 -19.32 -2.34
C GLN A 74 -1.65 -19.09 -3.31
N GLN A 75 -2.80 -18.63 -2.81
CA GLN A 75 -3.93 -18.26 -3.67
C GLN A 75 -3.58 -17.15 -4.67
N ARG A 76 -2.76 -16.16 -4.26
CA ARG A 76 -2.29 -15.13 -5.19
C ARG A 76 -1.32 -15.70 -6.23
N PHE A 77 -0.44 -16.61 -5.85
CA PHE A 77 0.47 -17.26 -6.80
C PHE A 77 -0.25 -18.12 -7.82
N GLU A 78 -1.27 -18.89 -7.43
CA GLU A 78 -2.05 -19.70 -8.39
C GLU A 78 -2.75 -18.81 -9.42
N LYS A 79 -3.38 -17.71 -8.98
CA LYS A 79 -4.00 -16.74 -9.91
C LYS A 79 -2.99 -16.09 -10.86
N VAL A 80 -1.80 -15.73 -10.35
CA VAL A 80 -0.74 -15.15 -11.18
C VAL A 80 -0.19 -16.18 -12.16
N LYS A 81 -0.04 -17.44 -11.74
CA LYS A 81 0.43 -18.53 -12.59
C LYS A 81 -0.57 -18.83 -13.70
N GLU A 82 -1.86 -18.89 -13.39
CA GLU A 82 -2.93 -19.05 -14.36
C GLU A 82 -2.94 -17.91 -15.38
N LEU A 83 -2.83 -16.67 -14.91
CA LEU A 83 -2.71 -15.49 -15.77
C LEU A 83 -1.48 -15.56 -16.69
N LEU A 84 -0.32 -15.93 -16.15
CA LEU A 84 0.91 -16.08 -16.93
C LEU A 84 0.80 -17.20 -17.96
N PHE A 85 0.13 -18.31 -17.63
CA PHE A 85 -0.12 -19.39 -18.58
C PHE A 85 -1.05 -18.96 -19.71
N TRP A 86 -2.12 -18.22 -19.37
CA TRP A 86 -3.04 -17.68 -20.36
C TRP A 86 -2.38 -16.65 -21.27
N ILE A 87 -1.59 -15.72 -20.71
CA ILE A 87 -0.82 -14.75 -21.49
C ILE A 87 0.21 -15.47 -22.37
N GLY A 88 0.94 -16.46 -21.82
CA GLY A 88 1.90 -17.24 -22.59
C GLY A 88 1.25 -17.99 -23.75
N ALA A 89 0.10 -18.63 -23.51
CA ALA A 89 -0.69 -19.29 -24.55
C ALA A 89 -1.24 -18.30 -25.58
N TRP A 90 -1.72 -17.13 -25.15
CA TRP A 90 -2.22 -16.08 -26.03
C TRP A 90 -1.10 -15.51 -26.91
N VAL A 91 0.09 -15.27 -26.35
CA VAL A 91 1.27 -14.83 -27.08
C VAL A 91 1.74 -15.92 -28.06
N GLY A 92 1.86 -17.17 -27.60
CA GLY A 92 2.28 -18.32 -28.41
C GLY A 92 1.30 -18.75 -29.50
N SER A 93 0.00 -18.41 -29.38
CA SER A 93 -1.02 -18.73 -30.38
C SER A 93 -0.88 -17.96 -31.71
N GLY A 94 0.03 -17.00 -31.80
CA GLY A 94 0.25 -16.14 -32.99
C GLY A 94 -0.85 -15.09 -33.21
N ARG A 95 -2.01 -15.21 -32.55
CA ARG A 95 -3.15 -14.28 -32.66
C ARG A 95 -2.88 -12.93 -31.98
N SER A 96 -1.99 -12.93 -30.98
CA SER A 96 -1.48 -11.75 -30.30
C SER A 96 -0.75 -10.80 -31.26
N GLY A 97 0.13 -11.33 -32.10
CA GLY A 97 0.90 -10.58 -33.09
C GLY A 97 0.00 -9.89 -34.11
N THR A 98 -1.04 -10.58 -34.60
CA THR A 98 -2.03 -9.99 -35.51
C THR A 98 -2.80 -8.84 -34.87
N LEU A 99 -3.20 -8.96 -33.60
CA LEU A 99 -3.90 -7.89 -32.89
C LEU A 99 -3.01 -6.68 -32.63
N PHE A 100 -1.75 -6.90 -32.25
CA PHE A 100 -0.76 -5.81 -32.10
C PHE A 100 -0.43 -5.14 -33.45
N PHE A 101 -0.35 -5.91 -34.52
CA PHE A 101 -0.11 -5.38 -35.85
C PHE A 101 -1.31 -4.56 -36.35
N LEU A 102 -2.54 -5.07 -36.18
CA LEU A 102 -3.76 -4.35 -36.52
C LEU A 102 -3.93 -3.07 -35.70
N SER A 103 -3.65 -3.12 -34.39
CA SER A 103 -3.71 -1.90 -33.56
C SER A 103 -2.64 -0.90 -33.99
N GLY A 104 -1.43 -1.36 -34.31
CA GLY A 104 -0.38 -0.53 -34.91
C GLY A 104 -0.84 0.16 -36.20
N ILE A 105 -1.40 -0.60 -37.15
CA ILE A 105 -1.92 -0.06 -38.41
C ILE A 105 -2.99 1.00 -38.14
N VAL A 106 -3.97 0.71 -37.27
CA VAL A 106 -5.04 1.65 -36.94
C VAL A 106 -4.45 2.93 -36.36
N THR A 107 -3.49 2.81 -35.43
CA THR A 107 -2.86 3.95 -34.77
C THR A 107 -2.09 4.81 -35.78
N PHE A 108 -1.26 4.20 -36.63
CA PHE A 108 -0.53 4.90 -37.69
C PHE A 108 -1.47 5.53 -38.73
N ALA A 109 -2.55 4.85 -39.11
CA ALA A 109 -3.55 5.39 -40.02
C ALA A 109 -4.27 6.60 -39.39
N THR A 110 -4.67 6.53 -38.12
CA THR A 110 -5.28 7.67 -37.42
C THR A 110 -4.32 8.83 -37.26
N LEU A 111 -3.06 8.59 -36.87
CA LEU A 111 -2.05 9.64 -36.75
C LEU A 111 -1.73 10.26 -38.12
N GLY A 112 -1.63 9.44 -39.18
CA GLY A 112 -1.45 9.90 -40.54
C GLY A 112 -2.63 10.71 -41.07
N LEU A 113 -3.87 10.33 -40.72
CA LEU A 113 -5.07 11.11 -41.04
C LEU A 113 -5.08 12.43 -40.28
N ILE A 114 -4.76 12.44 -38.99
CA ILE A 114 -4.68 13.68 -38.19
C ILE A 114 -3.59 14.60 -38.75
N ALA A 115 -2.41 14.05 -39.06
CA ALA A 115 -1.31 14.79 -39.65
C ALA A 115 -1.65 15.32 -41.04
N GLY A 116 -2.31 14.51 -41.89
CA GLY A 116 -2.75 14.89 -43.23
C GLY A 116 -3.84 15.97 -43.22
N LEU A 117 -4.79 15.87 -42.28
CA LEU A 117 -5.81 16.91 -42.06
C LEU A 117 -5.23 18.19 -41.45
N ASN A 118 -4.11 18.10 -40.72
CA ASN A 118 -3.38 19.27 -40.20
C ASN A 118 -2.33 19.83 -41.17
N TRP A 119 -2.06 19.13 -42.28
CA TRP A 119 -1.06 19.50 -43.28
C TRP A 119 -1.38 20.75 -44.14
N PRO A 120 -2.57 21.39 -44.13
CA PRO A 120 -2.69 22.64 -44.87
C PRO A 120 -2.09 23.83 -44.11
N THR A 121 -1.74 23.73 -42.82
CA THR A 121 -1.42 24.92 -42.01
C THR A 121 -0.30 25.80 -42.58
N THR A 122 0.63 25.24 -43.36
CA THR A 122 1.74 25.95 -44.00
C THR A 122 1.54 26.29 -45.48
N ILE A 123 0.51 25.76 -46.16
CA ILE A 123 0.29 25.96 -47.60
C ILE A 123 -0.97 26.82 -47.81
N ALA A 124 -0.81 27.94 -48.52
CA ALA A 124 -1.91 28.85 -48.82
C ALA A 124 -2.87 28.24 -49.85
N CYS A 125 -4.14 28.01 -49.48
CA CYS A 125 -5.15 27.45 -50.38
C CYS A 125 -5.62 28.51 -51.40
N LYS A 126 -5.74 28.11 -52.67
CA LYS A 126 -6.12 28.99 -53.81
C LYS A 126 -7.54 29.58 -53.69
N SER A 127 -8.46 28.92 -52.97
CA SER A 127 -9.86 29.35 -52.83
C SER A 127 -10.49 28.82 -51.53
N GLY A 128 -11.38 29.60 -50.91
CA GLY A 128 -12.19 29.22 -49.75
C GLY A 128 -13.30 28.20 -50.04
N SER A 129 -13.44 27.77 -51.30
CA SER A 129 -14.37 26.72 -51.73
C SER A 129 -13.67 25.45 -52.24
N GLY A 130 -12.33 25.42 -52.26
CA GLY A 130 -11.57 24.26 -52.73
C GLY A 130 -11.47 23.17 -51.66
N GLY A 131 -11.30 21.91 -52.08
CA GLY A 131 -11.09 20.78 -51.15
C GLY A 131 -9.96 21.00 -50.13
N CYS A 132 -8.91 21.74 -50.51
CA CYS A 132 -7.83 22.20 -49.63
C CYS A 132 -8.33 22.99 -48.40
N TYR A 133 -9.34 23.84 -48.57
CA TYR A 133 -9.91 24.64 -47.49
C TYR A 133 -10.89 23.84 -46.63
N LEU A 134 -11.65 22.92 -47.23
CA LEU A 134 -12.60 22.05 -46.52
C LEU A 134 -11.92 21.06 -45.57
N LEU A 135 -10.73 20.58 -45.93
CA LEU A 135 -9.97 19.61 -45.15
C LEU A 135 -9.10 20.24 -44.04
N ARG A 136 -9.17 21.56 -43.85
CA ARG A 136 -8.34 22.29 -42.88
C ARG A 136 -9.07 22.46 -41.54
N PHE A 137 -8.37 22.20 -40.44
CA PHE A 137 -8.90 22.39 -39.08
C PHE A 137 -8.99 23.87 -38.67
N ASP A 138 -7.99 24.69 -38.98
CA ASP A 138 -8.01 26.13 -38.70
C ASP A 138 -8.32 26.95 -39.96
N LYS A 139 -9.52 27.53 -39.99
CA LYS A 139 -10.04 28.34 -41.11
C LYS A 139 -9.54 29.78 -41.12
N LYS A 140 -8.77 30.21 -40.12
CA LYS A 140 -8.36 31.62 -39.94
C LYS A 140 -7.05 31.99 -40.66
N THR A 141 -6.25 31.00 -41.06
CA THR A 141 -4.91 31.24 -41.64
C THR A 141 -4.96 31.39 -43.16
N VAL A 142 -5.04 32.67 -43.57
CA VAL A 142 -4.68 33.29 -44.86
C VAL A 142 -5.38 32.70 -46.11
N ILE A 143 -6.60 33.20 -46.35
CA ILE A 143 -7.12 33.37 -47.71
C ILE A 143 -6.12 34.27 -48.46
N LEU A 144 -5.64 33.85 -49.64
CA LEU A 144 -4.81 34.72 -50.48
C LEU A 144 -5.48 36.10 -50.58
N PRO A 145 -4.84 37.19 -50.09
CA PRO A 145 -5.45 38.51 -50.14
C PRO A 145 -5.81 38.83 -51.59
N GLN A 146 -6.95 39.49 -51.80
CA GLN A 146 -7.47 39.83 -53.13
C GLN A 146 -6.40 40.52 -54.01
N GLN A 147 -5.47 41.24 -53.38
CA GLN A 147 -4.29 41.85 -54.00
C GLN A 147 -3.40 40.84 -54.76
N PHE A 148 -3.22 39.62 -54.25
CA PHE A 148 -2.42 38.59 -54.90
C PHE A 148 -3.10 38.02 -56.15
N LYS A 149 -4.45 37.95 -56.17
CA LYS A 149 -5.20 37.56 -57.38
C LYS A 149 -4.99 38.56 -58.51
N ASN A 150 -4.94 39.85 -58.17
CA ASN A 150 -4.67 40.91 -59.15
C ASN A 150 -3.24 40.81 -59.70
N ILE A 151 -2.25 40.59 -58.83
CA ILE A 151 -0.84 40.40 -59.24
C ILE A 151 -0.69 39.15 -60.11
N LEU A 152 -1.35 38.04 -59.77
CA LEU A 152 -1.31 36.81 -60.58
C LEU A 152 -1.95 37.02 -61.95
N ALA A 153 -3.10 37.69 -62.00
CA ALA A 153 -3.80 38.00 -63.25
C ALA A 153 -3.00 38.99 -64.13
N GLU A 154 -2.26 39.91 -63.52
CA GLU A 154 -1.38 40.84 -64.22
C GLU A 154 -0.11 40.13 -64.74
N TYR A 155 0.46 39.22 -63.95
CA TYR A 155 1.57 38.37 -64.38
C TYR A 155 1.18 37.47 -65.56
N GLU A 156 0.02 36.81 -65.52
CA GLU A 156 -0.48 36.00 -66.63
C GLU A 156 -0.75 36.83 -67.90
N ARG A 157 -1.31 38.04 -67.74
CA ARG A 157 -1.48 38.98 -68.85
C ARG A 157 -0.15 39.39 -69.48
N ASN A 158 0.87 39.68 -68.66
CA ASN A 158 2.20 40.05 -69.15
C ASN A 158 2.94 38.88 -69.82
N LYS A 159 2.83 37.67 -69.28
CA LYS A 159 3.37 36.45 -69.89
C LYS A 159 2.78 36.17 -71.27
N ASN A 160 1.47 36.35 -71.43
CA ASN A 160 0.79 36.16 -72.71
C ASN A 160 1.13 37.26 -73.74
N LYS A 161 1.36 38.50 -73.28
CA LYS A 161 1.91 39.58 -74.13
C LYS A 161 3.33 39.28 -74.62
N SER A 162 4.19 38.76 -73.74
CA SER A 162 5.56 38.35 -74.09
C SER A 162 5.58 37.24 -75.15
N LYS A 163 4.69 36.25 -75.04
CA LYS A 163 4.56 35.17 -76.04
C LYS A 163 4.05 35.62 -77.40
N ARG A 164 3.23 36.67 -77.48
CA ARG A 164 2.73 37.22 -78.77
C ARG A 164 3.72 38.13 -79.49
N ARG A 165 4.84 38.50 -78.86
CA ARG A 165 5.90 39.34 -79.44
C ARG A 165 7.14 38.56 -79.88
N LYS A 166 7.12 37.23 -79.75
CA LYS A 166 8.04 36.30 -80.42
C LYS A 166 7.31 35.67 -81.59
#